data_AF-A0A3D5ESI3-F1
#
_entry.id   AF-A0A3D5ESI3-F1
#
_cell.length_a   1.000
_cell.length_b   1.000
_cell.length_c   1.000
_cell.angle_alpha   90.00
_cell.angle_beta   90.00
_cell.angle_gamma   90.00
#
_symmetry.space_group_name_H-M   'P 1'
#
loop_
_entity.id
_entity.type
_entity.pdbx_description
1 polymer ?
#
loop_
_entity_poly.entity_id
_entity_poly.type
_entity_poly.pdbx_seq_one_letter_code
_entity_poly.pdbx_strand_id
1 'polypeptide(L)'
;MESHLAISSIWEDECLFEIRISGTNGAFAGRADCYTNRNEIEELGKLLEVFPKSVSDSFEFTTRSKADLSYFSVSGFCTDNSGHTLLAITIAHIESFTNVRNENYKVNFDLKVEPQAINSFGKQLQRIAKEPLGKTEAVLKTNITRHLRRNPLGWLAGTQTSRLLRIIACLFVPHI
;
A
#
# COMPACT_ATOMS: atom_id res chain seq x y z
N MET A 1 11.94 2.33 4.27
CA MET A 1 11.38 0.97 4.26
C MET A 1 10.62 0.80 2.95
N GLU A 2 10.72 -0.35 2.28
CA GLU A 2 9.95 -0.62 1.05
C GLU A 2 8.50 -0.96 1.41
N SER A 3 7.56 -0.36 0.69
CA SER A 3 6.15 -0.62 0.89
C SER A 3 5.76 -1.96 0.29
N HIS A 4 4.98 -2.75 1.03
CA HIS A 4 4.55 -4.06 0.61
C HIS A 4 3.24 -4.49 1.30
N LEU A 5 2.61 -5.50 0.72
CA LEU A 5 1.55 -6.31 1.32
C LEU A 5 1.93 -7.78 1.12
N ALA A 6 1.86 -8.57 2.18
CA ALA A 6 2.17 -9.99 2.20
C ALA A 6 1.02 -10.79 2.80
N ILE A 7 0.71 -11.92 2.16
CA ILE A 7 -0.32 -12.86 2.58
C ILE A 7 0.29 -14.27 2.60
N SER A 8 0.10 -15.03 3.67
CA SER A 8 0.53 -16.43 3.77
C SER A 8 -0.53 -17.27 4.48
N SER A 9 -0.58 -18.56 4.16
CA SER A 9 -1.43 -19.52 4.87
C SER A 9 -0.71 -20.05 6.11
N ILE A 10 -1.40 -20.05 7.25
CA ILE A 10 -0.79 -20.43 8.54
C ILE A 10 -1.49 -21.60 9.22
N TRP A 11 -2.79 -21.78 9.02
CA TRP A 11 -3.55 -22.87 9.63
C TRP A 11 -4.81 -23.21 8.81
N GLU A 12 -5.31 -24.44 8.95
CA GLU A 12 -6.54 -24.90 8.30
C GLU A 12 -7.16 -26.06 9.09
N ASP A 13 -8.50 -26.11 9.13
CA ASP A 13 -9.30 -27.28 9.49
C ASP A 13 -10.37 -27.58 8.41
N GLU A 14 -11.33 -28.47 8.70
CA GLU A 14 -12.38 -28.88 7.76
C GLU A 14 -13.24 -27.71 7.25
N CYS A 15 -13.37 -26.62 8.01
CA CYS A 15 -14.30 -25.52 7.73
C CYS A 15 -13.63 -24.13 7.65
N LEU A 16 -12.37 -24.00 8.11
CA LEU A 16 -11.70 -22.72 8.31
C LEU A 16 -10.31 -22.74 7.68
N PHE A 17 -9.99 -21.64 7.01
CA PHE A 17 -8.66 -21.33 6.52
C PHE A 17 -8.16 -20.07 7.21
N GLU A 18 -6.98 -20.12 7.81
CA GLU A 18 -6.38 -18.98 8.48
C GLU A 18 -5.18 -18.46 7.67
N ILE A 19 -5.22 -17.16 7.42
CA ILE A 19 -4.16 -16.44 6.71
C ILE A 19 -3.54 -15.39 7.60
N ARG A 20 -2.25 -15.18 7.42
CA ARG A 20 -1.53 -14.05 7.98
C ARG A 20 -1.43 -12.95 6.94
N ILE A 21 -1.88 -11.75 7.31
CA ILE A 21 -1.73 -10.55 6.51
C ILE A 21 -0.72 -9.64 7.20
N SER A 22 0.24 -9.11 6.45
CA SER A 22 1.10 -8.04 6.92
C SER A 22 1.36 -7.04 5.81
N GLY A 23 1.50 -5.77 6.16
CA GLY A 23 1.79 -4.76 5.16
C GLY A 23 2.24 -3.44 5.76
N THR A 24 2.83 -2.62 4.89
CA THR A 24 3.31 -1.28 5.24
C THR A 24 3.36 -0.39 4.00
N ASN A 25 3.08 0.89 4.19
CA ASN A 25 3.37 1.93 3.19
C ASN A 25 4.67 2.70 3.47
N GLY A 26 5.49 2.20 4.40
CA GLY A 26 6.71 2.83 4.88
C GLY A 26 6.53 3.84 6.03
N ALA A 27 5.30 4.33 6.27
CA ALA A 27 4.97 5.19 7.41
C ALA A 27 4.10 4.46 8.45
N PHE A 28 3.13 3.69 7.98
CA PHE A 28 2.27 2.83 8.78
C PHE A 28 2.54 1.38 8.45
N ALA A 29 2.39 0.50 9.44
CA ALA A 29 2.49 -0.94 9.27
C ALA A 29 1.46 -1.64 10.14
N GLY A 30 0.99 -2.79 9.68
CA GLY A 30 0.08 -3.63 10.45
C GLY A 30 0.23 -5.09 10.10
N ARG A 31 -0.28 -5.93 10.99
CA ARG A 31 -0.33 -7.37 10.83
C ARG A 31 -1.54 -7.91 11.58
N ALA A 32 -2.20 -8.89 11.00
CA ALA A 32 -3.27 -9.64 11.64
C ALA A 32 -3.31 -11.06 11.07
N ASP A 33 -3.80 -11.99 11.89
CA ASP A 33 -4.15 -13.32 11.47
C ASP A 33 -5.68 -13.37 11.34
N CYS A 34 -6.19 -13.76 10.17
CA CYS A 34 -7.59 -13.62 9.78
C CYS A 34 -8.16 -14.96 9.34
N TYR A 35 -9.38 -15.27 9.77
CA TYR A 35 -10.12 -16.43 9.27
C TYR A 35 -10.86 -16.11 7.97
N THR A 36 -10.80 -17.05 7.03
CA THR A 36 -11.38 -17.01 5.69
C THR A 36 -11.62 -18.45 5.21
N ASN A 37 -11.76 -18.64 3.90
CA ASN A 37 -11.73 -19.95 3.25
C ASN A 37 -10.88 -19.87 1.96
N ARG A 38 -10.45 -21.03 1.44
CA ARG A 38 -9.63 -21.09 0.23
C ARG A 38 -10.33 -20.46 -0.99
N ASN A 39 -11.65 -20.59 -1.09
CA ASN A 39 -12.41 -20.06 -2.23
C ASN A 39 -12.38 -18.53 -2.27
N GLU A 40 -12.56 -17.85 -1.14
CA GLU A 40 -12.47 -16.38 -1.03
C GLU A 40 -11.09 -15.87 -1.47
N ILE A 41 -10.01 -16.55 -1.10
CA ILE A 41 -8.65 -16.20 -1.52
C ILE A 41 -8.40 -16.52 -3.00
N GLU A 42 -8.96 -17.61 -3.51
CA GLU A 42 -8.91 -17.92 -4.93
C GLU A 42 -9.67 -16.88 -5.77
N GLU A 43 -10.85 -16.46 -5.31
CA GLU A 43 -11.66 -15.43 -5.96
C GLU A 43 -10.97 -14.08 -5.99
N LEU A 44 -10.38 -13.65 -4.87
CA LEU A 44 -9.53 -12.46 -4.83
C LEU A 44 -8.36 -12.60 -5.80
N GLY A 45 -7.69 -13.75 -5.81
CA GLY A 45 -6.56 -14.01 -6.71
C GLY A 45 -6.94 -13.95 -8.19
N LYS A 46 -8.09 -14.51 -8.56
CA LYS A 46 -8.65 -14.45 -9.94
C LYS A 46 -9.01 -13.02 -10.31
N LEU A 47 -9.60 -12.26 -9.38
CA LEU A 47 -9.95 -10.86 -9.57
C LEU A 47 -8.70 -10.02 -9.83
N LEU A 48 -7.69 -10.13 -8.96
CA LEU A 48 -6.46 -9.35 -9.06
C LEU A 48 -5.59 -9.74 -10.24
N GLU A 49 -5.63 -11.00 -10.69
CA GLU A 49 -4.90 -11.40 -11.89
C GLU A 49 -5.32 -10.59 -13.12
N VAL A 50 -6.61 -10.29 -13.27
CA VAL A 50 -7.12 -9.58 -14.46
C VAL A 50 -7.37 -8.10 -14.21
N PHE A 51 -7.12 -7.60 -13.00
CA PHE A 51 -7.33 -6.21 -12.63
C PHE A 51 -6.10 -5.35 -12.97
N PRO A 52 -6.28 -4.12 -13.52
CA PRO A 52 -7.52 -3.55 -14.05
C PRO A 52 -7.80 -4.03 -15.49
N LYS A 53 -9.07 -4.24 -15.86
CA LYS A 53 -9.49 -4.49 -17.26
C LYS A 53 -9.80 -3.18 -18.00
N SER A 54 -10.20 -2.15 -17.26
CA SER A 54 -10.43 -0.79 -17.77
C SER A 54 -9.96 0.26 -16.76
N VAL A 55 -9.74 1.49 -17.23
CA VAL A 55 -9.34 2.62 -16.37
C VAL A 55 -10.44 3.10 -15.43
N SER A 56 -11.67 2.62 -15.61
CA SER A 56 -12.80 2.86 -14.69
C SER A 56 -13.04 1.72 -13.71
N ASP A 57 -12.24 0.64 -13.77
CA ASP A 57 -12.45 -0.51 -12.91
C ASP A 57 -12.15 -0.16 -11.45
N SER A 58 -13.00 -0.71 -10.58
CA SER A 58 -12.79 -0.73 -9.15
C SER A 58 -13.17 -2.09 -8.58
N PHE A 59 -12.57 -2.46 -7.46
CA PHE A 59 -12.99 -3.63 -6.69
C PHE A 59 -12.93 -3.35 -5.20
N GLU A 60 -13.63 -4.20 -4.45
CA GLU A 60 -13.56 -4.27 -2.99
C GLU A 60 -13.58 -5.73 -2.58
N PHE A 61 -12.76 -6.05 -1.59
CA PHE A 61 -12.70 -7.36 -0.96
C PHE A 61 -12.49 -7.19 0.54
N THR A 62 -13.16 -8.03 1.33
CA THR A 62 -12.99 -8.08 2.78
C THR A 62 -13.07 -9.54 3.23
N THR A 63 -12.06 -10.02 3.96
CA THR A 63 -12.17 -11.30 4.67
C THR A 63 -13.26 -11.18 5.73
N ARG A 64 -13.98 -12.26 6.02
CA ARG A 64 -15.11 -12.33 6.97
C ARG A 64 -15.01 -11.33 8.15
N SER A 65 -15.60 -10.14 7.97
CA SER A 65 -15.57 -9.07 8.98
C SER A 65 -16.72 -9.29 9.96
N LYS A 66 -16.41 -9.83 11.14
CA LYS A 66 -17.30 -9.87 12.29
C LYS A 66 -16.73 -9.01 13.41
N ALA A 67 -17.58 -8.55 14.33
CA ALA A 67 -17.19 -7.62 15.40
C ALA A 67 -16.11 -8.18 16.36
N ASP A 68 -15.95 -9.50 16.36
CA ASP A 68 -15.08 -10.29 17.22
C ASP A 68 -13.93 -10.97 16.48
N LEU A 69 -13.78 -10.73 15.18
CA LEU A 69 -12.76 -11.38 14.34
C LEU A 69 -11.86 -10.35 13.64
N SER A 70 -10.55 -10.60 13.70
CA SER A 70 -9.57 -9.94 12.86
C SER A 70 -9.93 -10.07 11.38
N TYR A 71 -9.73 -8.99 10.64
CA TYR A 71 -10.05 -8.95 9.21
C TYR A 71 -9.05 -8.12 8.41
N PHE A 72 -9.04 -8.40 7.12
CA PHE A 72 -8.34 -7.65 6.10
C PHE A 72 -9.34 -7.20 5.05
N SER A 73 -9.21 -5.94 4.62
CA SER A 73 -9.90 -5.46 3.44
C SER A 73 -8.94 -4.75 2.51
N VAL A 74 -9.25 -4.86 1.22
CA VAL A 74 -8.57 -4.15 0.16
C VAL A 74 -9.59 -3.69 -0.85
N SER A 75 -9.53 -2.41 -1.20
CA SER A 75 -10.20 -1.87 -2.37
C SER A 75 -9.19 -1.28 -3.31
N GLY A 76 -9.48 -1.31 -4.61
CA GLY A 76 -8.58 -0.81 -5.62
C GLY A 76 -9.32 -0.06 -6.71
N PHE A 77 -8.70 0.99 -7.21
CA PHE A 77 -9.19 1.77 -8.34
C PHE A 77 -8.02 2.41 -9.11
N CYS A 78 -8.22 2.65 -10.41
CA CYS A 78 -7.25 3.37 -11.23
C CYS A 78 -7.27 4.88 -10.88
N THR A 79 -6.10 5.47 -10.69
CA THR A 79 -5.95 6.90 -10.37
C THR A 79 -5.83 7.79 -11.60
N ASP A 80 -5.56 7.20 -12.77
CA ASP A 80 -5.43 7.91 -14.04
C ASP A 80 -5.74 7.01 -15.25
N ASN A 81 -5.69 7.62 -16.43
CA ASN A 81 -5.91 6.95 -17.71
C ASN A 81 -4.73 6.06 -18.15
N SER A 82 -3.66 5.97 -17.36
CA SER A 82 -2.52 5.09 -17.59
C SER A 82 -2.63 3.78 -16.81
N GLY A 83 -3.68 3.61 -15.99
CA GLY A 83 -3.93 2.40 -15.22
C GLY A 83 -3.12 2.30 -13.93
N HIS A 84 -2.42 3.37 -13.50
CA HIS A 84 -1.80 3.38 -12.18
C HIS A 84 -2.88 3.17 -11.14
N THR A 85 -2.67 2.24 -10.22
CA THR A 85 -3.70 1.83 -9.27
C THR A 85 -3.34 2.28 -7.86
N LEU A 86 -4.35 2.74 -7.14
CA LEU A 86 -4.29 2.89 -5.69
C LEU A 86 -5.00 1.69 -5.05
N LEU A 87 -4.34 1.01 -4.13
CA LEU A 87 -4.96 0.03 -3.24
C LEU A 87 -5.12 0.64 -1.85
N ALA A 88 -6.35 0.80 -1.39
CA ALA A 88 -6.65 1.17 -0.02
C ALA A 88 -6.75 -0.10 0.83
N ILE A 89 -5.88 -0.24 1.81
CA ILE A 89 -5.74 -1.45 2.62
C ILE A 89 -6.14 -1.17 4.05
N THR A 90 -6.91 -2.09 4.62
CA THR A 90 -7.22 -2.16 6.03
C THR A 90 -6.72 -3.48 6.61
N ILE A 91 -5.99 -3.41 7.73
CA ILE A 91 -5.65 -4.57 8.54
C ILE A 91 -6.16 -4.30 9.95
N ALA A 92 -7.05 -5.15 10.45
CA ALA A 92 -7.62 -5.07 11.79
C ALA A 92 -7.31 -6.36 12.56
N HIS A 93 -6.63 -6.21 13.70
CA HIS A 93 -6.41 -7.25 14.69
C HIS A 93 -7.36 -7.03 15.86
N ILE A 94 -8.28 -7.97 16.09
CA ILE A 94 -9.30 -7.88 17.14
C ILE A 94 -9.05 -8.99 18.16
N GLU A 95 -8.86 -8.59 19.42
CA GLU A 95 -8.79 -9.52 20.54
C GLU A 95 -10.12 -9.50 21.29
N SER A 96 -10.79 -10.65 21.30
CA SER A 96 -12.12 -10.83 21.87
C SER A 96 -12.04 -11.60 23.18
N PHE A 97 -12.61 -11.03 24.24
CA PHE A 97 -12.60 -11.64 25.57
C PHE A 97 -14.03 -11.86 26.07
N THR A 98 -14.30 -13.00 26.71
CA THR A 98 -15.55 -13.21 27.42
C THR A 98 -15.56 -12.30 28.64
N ASN A 99 -16.43 -11.28 28.65
CA ASN A 99 -16.66 -10.32 29.75
C ASN A 99 -15.75 -9.07 29.80
N VAL A 100 -15.01 -8.75 28.74
CA VAL A 100 -14.27 -7.48 28.63
C VAL A 100 -14.52 -6.85 27.26
N ARG A 101 -14.28 -5.53 27.14
CA ARG A 101 -14.38 -4.85 25.85
C ARG A 101 -13.30 -5.40 24.92
N ASN A 102 -13.69 -5.76 23.70
CA ASN A 102 -12.74 -6.17 22.66
C ASN A 102 -11.68 -5.08 22.43
N GLU A 103 -10.43 -5.52 22.30
CA GLU A 103 -9.35 -4.65 21.86
C GLU A 103 -9.30 -4.66 20.34
N ASN A 104 -9.29 -3.47 19.73
CA ASN A 104 -9.35 -3.32 18.28
C ASN A 104 -8.17 -2.47 17.81
N TYR A 105 -7.19 -3.15 17.21
CA TYR A 105 -6.02 -2.55 16.63
C TYR A 105 -6.21 -2.49 15.11
N LYS A 106 -6.27 -1.28 14.56
CA LYS A 106 -6.56 -1.08 13.13
C LYS A 106 -5.56 -0.14 12.48
N VAL A 107 -5.10 -0.51 11.30
CA VAL A 107 -4.34 0.37 10.41
C VAL A 107 -5.05 0.48 9.07
N ASN A 108 -5.01 1.68 8.49
CA ASN A 108 -5.44 1.94 7.12
C ASN A 108 -4.29 2.63 6.39
N PHE A 109 -3.95 2.17 5.19
CA PHE A 109 -2.92 2.79 4.38
C PHE A 109 -3.12 2.51 2.91
N ASP A 110 -2.59 3.39 2.07
CA ASP A 110 -2.65 3.24 0.62
C ASP A 110 -1.32 2.72 0.05
N LEU A 111 -1.41 1.87 -0.97
CA LEU A 111 -0.30 1.46 -1.81
C LEU A 111 -0.54 1.90 -3.25
N LYS A 112 0.44 2.60 -3.82
CA LYS A 112 0.50 2.88 -5.26
C LYS A 112 1.22 1.74 -5.96
N VAL A 113 0.53 1.11 -6.90
CA VAL A 113 0.99 -0.14 -7.52
C VAL A 113 0.78 -0.11 -9.03
N GLU A 114 1.71 -0.74 -9.73
CA GLU A 114 1.60 -0.99 -11.16
C GLU A 114 0.66 -2.17 -11.43
N PRO A 115 -0.15 -2.14 -12.51
CA PRO A 115 -1.00 -3.25 -12.92
C PRO A 115 -0.31 -4.61 -12.95
N GLN A 116 0.93 -4.65 -13.44
CA GLN A 116 1.70 -5.90 -13.53
C GLN A 116 2.00 -6.50 -12.14
N ALA A 117 2.24 -5.66 -11.13
CA ALA A 117 2.48 -6.10 -9.77
C ALA A 117 1.20 -6.71 -9.16
N ILE A 118 0.03 -6.11 -9.44
CA ILE A 118 -1.28 -6.64 -9.04
C ILE A 118 -1.54 -7.99 -9.71
N ASN A 119 -1.32 -8.09 -11.02
CA ASN A 119 -1.47 -9.35 -11.77
C ASN A 119 -0.63 -10.48 -11.14
N SER A 120 0.65 -10.19 -10.89
CA SER A 120 1.60 -11.14 -10.30
C SER A 120 1.18 -11.54 -8.88
N PHE A 121 0.64 -10.60 -8.10
CA PHE A 121 0.11 -10.87 -6.77
C PHE A 121 -1.15 -11.74 -6.82
N GLY A 122 -2.08 -11.47 -7.73
CA GLY A 122 -3.27 -12.30 -7.96
C GLY A 122 -2.93 -13.76 -8.27
N LYS A 123 -1.94 -13.99 -9.14
CA LYS A 123 -1.42 -15.35 -9.42
C LYS A 123 -0.82 -16.03 -8.19
N GLN A 124 -0.14 -15.29 -7.33
CA GLN A 124 0.40 -15.84 -6.08
C GLN A 124 -0.71 -16.20 -5.09
N LEU A 125 -1.76 -15.39 -4.97
CA LEU A 125 -2.91 -15.71 -4.11
C LEU A 125 -3.64 -16.97 -4.57
N GLN A 126 -3.79 -17.17 -5.88
CA GLN A 126 -4.36 -18.41 -6.41
C GLN A 126 -3.52 -19.65 -6.05
N ARG A 127 -2.20 -19.50 -5.88
CA ARG A 127 -1.34 -20.59 -5.38
C ARG A 127 -1.55 -20.84 -3.90
N ILE A 128 -1.62 -19.79 -3.07
CA ILE A 128 -1.95 -19.93 -1.64
C ILE A 128 -3.25 -20.70 -1.45
N ALA A 129 -4.27 -20.40 -2.27
CA ALA A 129 -5.57 -21.06 -2.19
C ALA A 129 -5.51 -22.57 -2.50
N LYS A 130 -4.51 -23.04 -3.26
CA LYS A 130 -4.43 -24.44 -3.75
C LYS A 130 -3.33 -25.26 -3.10
N GLU A 131 -2.29 -24.61 -2.62
CA GLU A 131 -1.11 -25.29 -2.09
C GLU A 131 -1.26 -25.64 -0.60
N PRO A 132 -0.48 -26.63 -0.12
CA PRO A 132 -0.35 -26.91 1.30
C PRO A 132 0.08 -25.69 2.11
N LEU A 133 -0.31 -25.67 3.40
CA LEU A 133 0.02 -24.61 4.33
C LEU A 133 1.53 -24.31 4.37
N GLY A 134 1.88 -23.02 4.49
CA GLY A 134 3.26 -22.57 4.69
C GLY A 134 4.21 -22.74 3.49
N LYS A 135 3.76 -23.25 2.34
CA LYS A 135 4.60 -23.38 1.14
C LYS A 135 4.78 -22.07 0.37
N THR A 136 3.75 -21.24 0.33
CA THR A 136 3.74 -20.02 -0.47
C THR A 136 3.34 -18.81 0.35
N GLU A 137 4.06 -17.72 0.08
CA GLU A 137 3.73 -16.37 0.51
C GLU A 137 3.51 -15.53 -0.75
N ALA A 138 2.38 -14.83 -0.79
CA ALA A 138 2.06 -13.89 -1.85
C ALA A 138 2.56 -12.52 -1.39
N VAL A 139 3.43 -11.91 -2.18
CA VAL A 139 4.00 -10.59 -1.85
C VAL A 139 3.74 -9.61 -3.00
N LEU A 140 3.10 -8.50 -2.65
CA LEU A 140 2.96 -7.32 -3.48
C LEU A 140 3.98 -6.29 -3.01
N LYS A 141 4.99 -6.00 -3.83
CA LYS A 141 5.97 -4.95 -3.57
C LYS A 141 5.69 -3.74 -4.43
N THR A 142 5.82 -2.55 -3.86
CA THR A 142 5.80 -1.32 -4.66
C THR A 142 7.22 -0.84 -4.86
N ASN A 143 7.68 -0.77 -6.10
CA ASN A 143 8.88 -0.01 -6.43
C ASN A 143 8.48 1.46 -6.46
N ILE A 144 8.54 2.15 -5.31
CA ILE A 144 8.54 3.61 -5.35
C ILE A 144 9.92 4.00 -5.88
N THR A 145 10.06 4.06 -7.20
CA THR A 145 11.16 4.77 -7.82
C THR A 145 11.04 6.20 -7.30
N ARG A 146 11.86 6.55 -6.31
CA ARG A 146 12.02 7.94 -5.88
C ARG A 146 12.62 8.66 -7.08
N HIS A 147 11.78 9.14 -7.99
CA HIS A 147 12.14 10.26 -8.86
C HIS A 147 12.28 11.47 -7.96
N LEU A 148 13.41 11.53 -7.24
CA LEU A 148 14.03 12.77 -6.86
C LEU A 148 14.16 13.54 -8.17
N ARG A 149 13.29 14.53 -8.37
CA ARG A 149 13.52 15.59 -9.35
C ARG A 149 14.83 16.26 -8.94
N ARG A 150 15.97 15.73 -9.42
CA ARG A 150 17.20 16.50 -9.50
C ARG A 150 16.91 17.62 -10.48
N ASN A 151 16.68 18.80 -9.95
CA ASN A 151 16.70 20.04 -10.72
C ASN A 151 18.09 20.16 -11.37
N PRO A 152 18.24 20.09 -12.71
CA PRO A 152 19.52 20.31 -13.36
C PRO A 152 19.58 21.76 -13.83
N LEU A 153 19.62 22.70 -12.88
CA LEU A 153 19.93 24.11 -13.18
C LEU A 153 20.93 24.62 -12.14
N GLY A 154 22.13 24.07 -12.23
CA GLY A 154 23.35 24.64 -11.64
C GLY A 154 24.39 24.75 -12.74
N TRP A 155 24.20 25.71 -13.66
CA TRP A 155 25.23 26.05 -14.64
C TRP A 155 26.39 26.77 -13.95
N LEU A 156 27.58 26.41 -14.45
CA LEU A 156 28.91 26.70 -13.94
C LEU A 156 29.34 28.17 -14.09
N ALA A 157 30.21 28.57 -13.15
CA ALA A 157 31.39 29.42 -13.31
C ALA A 157 31.24 30.84 -13.89
N GLY A 158 31.48 31.83 -13.02
CA GLY A 158 31.88 33.19 -13.38
C GLY A 158 32.90 33.71 -12.36
N THR A 159 34.14 33.81 -12.80
CA THR A 159 35.36 34.21 -12.10
C THR A 159 35.32 35.59 -11.44
N GLN A 160 36.03 35.74 -10.32
CA GLN A 160 36.46 37.02 -9.74
C GLN A 160 37.09 37.94 -10.80
N THR A 161 36.72 39.22 -10.83
CA THR A 161 37.66 40.37 -10.85
C THR A 161 36.96 41.74 -10.78
N SER A 162 37.63 42.64 -10.05
CA SER A 162 37.60 44.12 -10.09
C SER A 162 36.35 44.92 -9.70
N ARG A 163 36.50 45.58 -8.54
CA ARG A 163 36.10 46.95 -8.18
C ARG A 163 35.83 47.90 -9.36
N LEU A 164 34.71 48.63 -9.32
CA LEU A 164 34.70 50.09 -9.51
C LEU A 164 33.37 50.72 -9.05
N LEU A 165 33.53 51.87 -8.40
CA LEU A 165 32.53 52.78 -7.85
C LEU A 165 31.30 53.01 -8.73
N ARG A 166 30.13 53.18 -8.10
CA ARG A 166 29.36 54.42 -8.22
C ARG A 166 28.38 54.60 -7.05
N ILE A 167 28.67 55.67 -6.31
CA ILE A 167 27.80 56.42 -5.41
C ILE A 167 26.54 56.85 -6.18
N ILE A 168 25.36 56.77 -5.55
CA ILE A 168 24.37 57.85 -5.46
C ILE A 168 23.52 57.57 -4.22
N ALA A 169 23.57 58.52 -3.29
CA ALA A 169 22.68 58.67 -2.17
C ALA A 169 21.39 59.34 -2.61
N CYS A 170 20.24 58.90 -2.08
CA CYS A 170 19.10 59.77 -1.84
C CYS A 170 18.56 59.44 -0.44
N LEU A 171 18.78 60.41 0.45
CA LEU A 171 18.20 60.54 1.78
C LEU A 171 16.79 61.17 1.68
N PHE A 172 16.10 61.15 2.83
CA PHE A 172 14.95 61.98 3.25
C PHE A 172 13.54 61.54 2.78
N VAL A 173 12.46 61.46 3.60
CA VAL A 173 12.16 61.65 5.05
C VAL A 173 10.63 61.33 5.29
N PRO A 174 9.97 61.48 6.46
CA PRO A 174 9.72 60.47 7.49
C PRO A 174 8.21 60.32 7.85
N HIS A 175 7.95 59.75 9.02
CA HIS A 175 6.71 59.66 9.81
C HIS A 175 5.59 60.70 9.61
N ILE A 176 4.35 60.18 9.63
CA ILE A 176 3.26 60.62 10.51
C ILE A 176 2.75 59.39 11.25
#